data_AF-A0A3N5G8U5-F1
#
_entry.id   AF-A0A3N5G8U5-F1
#
_cell.length_a   1.000
_cell.length_b   1.000
_cell.length_c   1.000
_cell.angle_alpha   90.00
_cell.angle_beta   90.00
_cell.angle_gamma   90.00
#
_symmetry.space_group_name_H-M   'P 1'
#
loop_
_entity.id
_entity.type
_entity.pdbx_description
1 polymer ?
#
loop_
_entity_poly.entity_id
_entity_poly.type
_entity_poly.pdbx_seq_one_letter_code
_entity_poly.pdbx_strand_id
1 'polypeptide(L)'
;MRGGTMALLSTVHHEEPAADSDLAPAAGSALHRLRATLPESFRSRIRSARELAREVREADEEETPLATAVPALDRLLAGGLPRGQLVELIGARSSGRFSALLAVLAAATGVGEAAALVDLGDGL
;
A
#
# COMPACT_ATOMS: atom_id res chain seq x y z
N MET A 1 -33.38 -31.34 -41.23
CA MET A 1 -33.49 -29.86 -41.16
C MET A 1 -32.10 -29.37 -40.78
N ARG A 2 -31.21 -29.11 -41.75
CA ARG A 2 -30.98 -27.84 -42.46
C ARG A 2 -30.80 -26.66 -41.50
N GLY A 3 -29.61 -26.05 -41.54
CA GLY A 3 -29.38 -24.68 -41.09
C GLY A 3 -28.03 -24.47 -40.43
N GLY A 4 -26.95 -24.44 -41.21
CA GLY A 4 -25.72 -23.79 -40.76
C GLY A 4 -25.88 -22.27 -40.82
N THR A 5 -25.10 -21.52 -40.05
CA THR A 5 -24.72 -20.14 -40.39
C THR A 5 -23.38 -19.79 -39.74
N MET A 6 -22.40 -19.64 -40.62
CA MET A 6 -21.14 -18.91 -40.47
C MET A 6 -21.45 -17.43 -40.73
N ALA A 7 -20.99 -16.51 -39.88
CA ALA A 7 -20.90 -15.07 -40.16
C ALA A 7 -19.81 -14.49 -39.24
N LEU A 8 -18.59 -14.29 -39.77
CA LEU A 8 -18.05 -13.05 -40.33
C LEU A 8 -17.44 -12.11 -39.27
N LEU A 9 -16.11 -11.93 -39.40
CA LEU A 9 -15.30 -10.90 -38.77
C LEU A 9 -15.94 -9.51 -38.88
N SER A 10 -15.84 -8.73 -37.81
CA SER A 10 -15.53 -7.31 -37.95
C SER A 10 -14.65 -6.88 -36.78
N THR A 11 -13.35 -6.77 -37.07
CA THR A 11 -12.38 -6.02 -36.29
C THR A 11 -12.76 -4.54 -36.36
N VAL A 12 -13.31 -4.01 -35.26
CA VAL A 12 -13.42 -2.57 -35.06
C VAL A 12 -12.03 -2.06 -34.67
N HIS A 13 -11.29 -1.58 -35.67
CA HIS A 13 -10.19 -0.65 -35.45
C HIS A 13 -10.80 0.63 -34.91
N HIS A 14 -10.66 0.86 -33.60
CA HIS A 14 -10.89 2.17 -33.02
C HIS A 14 -9.56 2.92 -33.10
N GLU A 15 -9.34 3.62 -34.21
CA GLU A 15 -8.31 4.67 -34.27
C GLU A 15 -8.78 5.88 -33.44
N GLU A 16 -7.92 6.22 -32.49
CA GLU A 16 -7.61 7.51 -31.83
C GLU A 16 -8.74 8.51 -31.49
N PRO A 17 -8.59 9.13 -30.30
CA PRO A 17 -7.97 10.44 -30.39
C PRO A 17 -6.69 10.48 -29.56
N ALA A 18 -5.66 11.08 -30.15
CA ALA A 18 -4.48 11.58 -29.45
C ALA A 18 -4.93 12.37 -28.21
N ALA A 19 -4.89 11.71 -27.05
CA ALA A 19 -5.18 12.32 -25.78
C ALA A 19 -3.94 13.11 -25.35
N ASP A 20 -3.95 14.37 -25.77
CA ASP A 20 -3.59 15.52 -24.96
C ASP A 20 -2.22 15.41 -24.28
N SER A 21 -1.20 15.94 -24.96
CA SER A 21 0.14 16.16 -24.43
C SER A 21 0.20 17.20 -23.30
N ASP A 22 -0.93 17.52 -22.67
CA ASP A 22 -1.04 18.36 -21.48
C ASP A 22 -1.10 17.50 -20.21
N LEU A 23 -0.22 16.49 -20.14
CA LEU A 23 0.07 15.77 -18.91
C LEU A 23 0.45 16.80 -17.85
N ALA A 24 -0.50 17.09 -16.94
CA ALA A 24 -0.39 18.03 -15.84
C ALA A 24 1.07 18.18 -15.38
N PRO A 25 1.62 19.41 -15.28
CA PRO A 25 3.04 19.66 -15.17
C PRO A 25 3.63 18.69 -14.15
N ALA A 26 4.42 17.72 -14.63
CA ALA A 26 4.77 16.50 -13.90
C ALA A 26 5.06 16.88 -12.44
N ALA A 27 4.40 16.26 -11.46
CA ALA A 27 4.37 16.73 -10.07
C ALA A 27 5.75 17.13 -9.48
N GLY A 28 6.85 16.57 -10.00
CA GLY A 28 8.22 17.02 -9.71
C GLY A 28 8.51 18.48 -10.08
N SER A 29 7.99 19.00 -11.18
CA SER A 29 8.08 20.40 -11.59
C SER A 29 7.32 21.34 -10.65
N ALA A 30 6.16 20.92 -10.11
CA ALA A 30 5.40 21.71 -9.14
C ALA A 30 6.14 21.80 -7.79
N LEU A 31 6.66 20.68 -7.29
CA LEU A 31 7.46 20.67 -6.07
C LEU A 31 8.76 21.47 -6.23
N HIS A 32 9.44 21.33 -7.36
CA HIS A 32 10.65 22.08 -7.66
C HIS A 32 10.40 23.58 -7.65
N ARG A 33 9.32 24.05 -8.29
CA ARG A 33 8.90 25.46 -8.24
C ARG A 33 8.58 25.91 -6.81
N LEU A 34 7.83 25.12 -6.05
CA LEU A 34 7.54 25.44 -4.64
C LEU A 34 8.83 25.60 -3.84
N ARG A 35 9.75 24.62 -3.90
CA ARG A 35 11.05 24.68 -3.21
C ARG A 35 11.86 25.92 -3.59
N ALA A 36 11.84 26.33 -4.85
CA ALA A 36 12.54 27.53 -5.30
C ALA A 36 12.02 28.83 -4.65
N THR A 37 10.73 28.87 -4.27
CA THR A 37 10.12 30.03 -3.58
C THR A 37 10.34 30.04 -2.06
N LEU A 38 10.78 28.91 -1.47
CA LEU A 38 10.94 28.78 -0.02
C LEU A 38 12.30 29.30 0.46
N PRO A 39 12.38 29.83 1.70
CA PRO A 39 13.65 30.11 2.36
C PRO A 39 14.51 28.85 2.52
N GLU A 40 15.83 29.00 2.55
CA GLU A 40 16.80 27.90 2.58
C GLU A 40 16.50 26.87 3.69
N SER A 41 16.12 27.34 4.88
CA SER A 41 15.78 26.49 6.03
C SER A 41 14.60 25.55 5.82
N PHE A 42 13.74 25.81 4.84
CA PHE A 42 12.54 25.01 4.55
C PHE A 42 12.68 24.13 3.32
N ARG A 43 13.64 24.39 2.43
CA ARG A 43 13.78 23.66 1.15
C ARG A 43 13.97 22.15 1.34
N SER A 44 14.78 21.77 2.32
CA SER A 44 15.05 20.38 2.67
C SER A 44 13.94 19.71 3.49
N ARG A 45 13.06 20.50 4.11
CA ARG A 45 11.97 19.98 4.97
C ARG A 45 10.69 19.66 4.19
N ILE A 46 10.53 20.24 3.02
CA ILE A 46 9.38 20.00 2.15
C ILE A 46 9.74 18.91 1.16
N ARG A 47 8.96 17.83 1.14
CA ARG A 47 9.09 16.66 0.26
C ARG A 47 7.76 16.38 -0.43
N SER A 48 7.79 15.80 -1.62
CA SER A 48 6.55 15.23 -2.17
C SER A 48 6.16 13.97 -1.40
N ALA A 49 4.87 13.64 -1.44
CA ALA A 49 4.40 12.34 -0.95
C ALA A 49 5.14 11.16 -1.61
N ARG A 50 5.58 11.30 -2.87
CA ARG A 50 6.33 10.26 -3.58
C ARG A 50 7.76 10.10 -3.09
N GLU A 51 8.46 11.21 -2.85
CA GLU A 51 9.81 11.20 -2.25
C GLU A 51 9.74 10.58 -0.85
N LEU A 52 8.80 11.06 -0.02
CA LEU A 52 8.58 10.51 1.32
C LEU A 52 8.28 9.01 1.29
N ALA A 53 7.37 8.57 0.42
CA ALA A 53 7.02 7.15 0.33
C ALA A 53 8.19 6.26 -0.13
N ARG A 54 9.14 6.79 -0.93
CA ARG A 54 10.34 6.02 -1.32
C ARG A 54 11.29 5.88 -0.15
N GLU A 55 11.62 6.99 0.50
CA GLU A 55 12.50 7.00 1.68
C GLU A 55 11.94 6.13 2.80
N VAL A 56 10.63 6.15 3.04
CA VAL A 56 9.98 5.26 4.02
C VAL A 56 10.15 3.79 3.63
N ARG A 57 9.91 3.41 2.37
CA ARG A 57 10.11 2.01 1.93
C ARG A 57 11.56 1.55 2.06
N GLU A 58 12.52 2.41 1.69
CA GLU A 58 13.94 2.12 1.80
C GLU A 58 14.35 1.92 3.27
N ALA A 59 13.82 2.74 4.19
CA ALA A 59 14.03 2.55 5.62
C ALA A 59 13.36 1.27 6.16
N ASP A 60 12.14 0.95 5.70
CA ASP A 60 11.39 -0.23 6.13
C ASP A 60 12.05 -1.54 5.64
N GLU A 61 12.74 -1.54 4.50
CA GLU A 61 13.47 -2.70 3.97
C GLU A 61 14.65 -3.12 4.86
N GLU A 62 15.20 -2.20 5.65
CA GLU A 62 16.26 -2.48 6.61
C GLU A 62 15.73 -2.98 7.97
N GLU A 63 14.43 -2.85 8.23
CA GLU A 63 13.81 -3.29 9.48
C GLU A 63 13.46 -4.78 9.49
N THR A 64 13.73 -5.44 10.61
CA THR A 64 13.33 -6.85 10.78
C THR A 64 11.80 -6.96 10.87
N PRO A 65 11.15 -7.84 10.08
CA PRO A 65 9.70 -8.02 10.13
C PRO A 65 9.20 -8.38 11.53
N LEU A 66 8.00 -7.91 11.87
CA LEU A 66 7.32 -8.26 13.12
C LEU A 66 6.65 -9.63 12.98
N ALA A 67 7.18 -10.64 13.68
CA ALA A 67 6.56 -11.97 13.72
C ALA A 67 5.11 -11.91 14.22
N THR A 68 4.22 -12.65 13.57
CA THR A 68 2.77 -12.66 13.87
C THR A 68 2.40 -13.63 14.99
N ALA A 69 3.35 -14.42 15.48
CA ALA A 69 3.15 -15.60 16.32
C ALA A 69 2.23 -16.67 15.69
N VAL A 70 1.97 -16.57 14.37
CA VAL A 70 1.24 -17.57 13.58
C VAL A 70 2.22 -18.12 12.52
N PRO A 71 2.86 -19.28 12.76
CA PRO A 71 3.95 -19.76 11.90
C PRO A 71 3.58 -19.99 10.43
N ALA A 72 2.30 -20.20 10.13
CA ALA A 72 1.83 -20.28 8.75
C ALA A 72 1.86 -18.91 8.06
N LEU A 73 1.47 -17.86 8.77
CA LEU A 73 1.44 -16.50 8.25
C LEU A 73 2.85 -15.93 8.14
N ASP A 74 3.71 -16.17 9.13
CA ASP A 74 5.12 -15.75 9.09
C ASP A 74 5.84 -16.34 7.87
N ARG A 75 5.58 -17.61 7.54
CA ARG A 75 6.13 -18.22 6.32
C ARG A 75 5.59 -17.59 5.04
N LEU A 76 4.28 -17.30 4.98
CA LEU A 76 3.67 -16.66 3.82
C LEU A 76 4.18 -15.23 3.60
N LEU A 77 4.52 -14.53 4.69
CA LEU A 77 4.98 -13.14 4.69
C LEU A 77 6.51 -13.01 4.78
N ALA A 78 7.25 -14.09 4.55
CA ALA A 78 8.71 -14.11 4.60
C ALA A 78 9.33 -13.57 5.92
N GLY A 79 8.68 -13.84 7.05
CA GLY A 79 9.18 -13.56 8.40
C GLY A 79 8.21 -12.83 9.30
N GLY A 80 7.17 -12.18 8.77
CA GLY A 80 6.18 -11.46 9.57
C GLY A 80 5.60 -10.25 8.86
N LEU A 81 4.97 -9.36 9.61
CA LEU A 81 4.44 -8.09 9.09
C LEU A 81 5.59 -7.10 8.81
N PRO A 82 5.54 -6.34 7.71
CA PRO A 82 6.47 -5.25 7.49
C PRO A 82 6.29 -4.18 8.57
N ARG A 83 7.40 -3.62 9.04
CA ARG A 83 7.39 -2.48 9.96
C ARG A 83 7.31 -1.17 9.17
N GLY A 84 6.86 -0.09 9.82
CA GLY A 84 6.64 1.22 9.19
C GLY A 84 5.49 1.28 8.16
N GLN A 85 4.88 0.14 7.83
CA GLN A 85 3.83 0.03 6.82
C GLN A 85 2.44 -0.21 7.41
N LEU A 86 1.42 0.06 6.59
CA LEU A 86 0.04 -0.26 6.91
C LEU A 86 -0.28 -1.67 6.40
N VAL A 87 -0.77 -2.53 7.29
CA VAL A 87 -1.27 -3.87 6.97
C VAL A 87 -2.78 -3.91 7.18
N GLU A 88 -3.51 -4.38 6.16
CA GLU A 88 -4.96 -4.59 6.25
C GLU A 88 -5.29 -6.09 6.32
N LEU A 89 -6.14 -6.47 7.27
CA LEU A 89 -6.62 -7.84 7.42
C LEU A 89 -8.09 -7.95 7.02
N ILE A 90 -8.33 -8.55 5.84
CA ILE A 90 -9.65 -8.69 5.23
C ILE A 90 -10.14 -10.12 5.36
N GLY A 91 -11.42 -10.31 5.67
CA GLY A 91 -12.03 -11.62 5.84
C GLY A 91 -13.48 -11.53 6.29
N ALA A 92 -14.22 -12.63 6.13
CA ALA A 92 -15.60 -12.74 6.58
C ALA A 92 -15.74 -12.50 8.10
N ARG A 93 -16.97 -12.25 8.57
CA ARG A 93 -17.24 -12.23 10.02
C ARG A 93 -16.79 -13.55 10.64
N SER A 94 -16.14 -13.47 11.80
CA SER A 94 -15.61 -14.62 12.54
C SER A 94 -14.53 -15.43 11.82
N SER A 95 -13.83 -14.88 10.81
CA SER A 95 -12.71 -15.56 10.15
C SER A 95 -11.40 -15.57 10.97
N GLY A 96 -11.45 -15.19 12.26
CA GLY A 96 -10.28 -15.14 13.13
C GLY A 96 -9.42 -13.87 13.04
N ARG A 97 -9.88 -12.81 12.37
CA ARG A 97 -9.10 -11.56 12.19
C ARG A 97 -8.66 -10.94 13.51
N PHE A 98 -9.58 -10.84 14.46
CA PHE A 98 -9.27 -10.31 15.78
C PHE A 98 -8.32 -11.22 16.56
N SER A 99 -8.48 -12.54 16.46
CA SER A 99 -7.54 -13.50 17.06
C SER A 99 -6.13 -13.37 16.47
N ALA A 100 -6.00 -13.18 15.16
CA ALA A 100 -4.72 -12.93 14.51
C ALA A 100 -4.10 -11.59 14.97
N LEU A 101 -4.90 -10.52 15.08
CA LEU A 101 -4.47 -9.24 15.63
C LEU A 101 -3.95 -9.40 17.07
N LEU A 102 -4.66 -10.12 17.94
CA LEU A 102 -4.22 -10.38 19.30
C LEU A 102 -2.90 -11.17 19.35
N ALA A 103 -2.70 -12.14 18.45
CA ALA A 103 -1.45 -12.89 18.36
C ALA A 103 -0.26 -11.97 17.99
N VAL A 104 -0.45 -11.06 17.04
CA VAL A 104 0.55 -10.04 16.66
C VAL A 104 0.85 -9.11 17.84
N LEU A 105 -0.18 -8.63 18.55
CA LEU A 105 0.01 -7.79 19.75
C LEU A 105 0.77 -8.53 20.85
N ALA A 106 0.46 -9.81 21.07
CA ALA A 106 1.16 -10.65 22.04
C ALA A 106 2.63 -10.87 21.63
N ALA A 107 2.91 -11.05 20.33
CA ALA A 107 4.27 -11.19 19.82
C ALA A 107 5.10 -9.92 20.06
N ALA A 108 4.54 -8.75 19.70
CA ALA A 108 5.20 -7.46 19.91
C ALA A 108 5.45 -7.18 21.40
N THR A 109 4.42 -7.31 22.23
CA THR A 109 4.53 -7.06 23.68
C THR A 109 5.42 -8.09 24.38
N GLY A 110 5.47 -9.33 23.90
CA GLY A 110 6.33 -10.38 24.42
C GLY A 110 7.84 -10.12 24.26
N VAL A 111 8.24 -9.32 23.27
CA VAL A 111 9.63 -8.85 23.09
C VAL A 111 9.87 -7.46 23.69
N GLY A 112 8.90 -6.94 24.45
CA GLY A 112 9.00 -5.65 25.14
C GLY A 112 8.63 -4.44 24.27
N GLU A 113 8.09 -4.63 23.06
CA GLU A 113 7.61 -3.52 22.25
C GLU A 113 6.26 -3.02 22.76
N ALA A 114 6.10 -1.70 22.82
CA ALA A 114 4.82 -1.08 23.11
C ALA A 114 3.87 -1.29 21.92
N ALA A 115 2.63 -1.70 22.22
CA ALA A 115 1.59 -1.87 21.22
C ALA A 115 0.27 -1.27 21.72
N ALA A 116 -0.57 -0.83 20.79
CA ALA A 116 -1.87 -0.25 21.09
C ALA A 116 -2.95 -0.92 20.25
N LEU A 117 -4.08 -1.21 20.87
CA LEU A 117 -5.32 -1.60 20.21
C LEU A 117 -6.29 -0.42 20.30
N VAL A 118 -6.73 0.09 19.16
CA VAL A 118 -7.78 1.11 19.08
C VAL A 118 -9.08 0.40 18.73
N ASP A 119 -9.94 0.25 19.72
CA ASP A 119 -11.29 -0.30 19.57
C ASP A 119 -12.31 0.85 19.63
N LEU A 120 -13.23 0.89 18.67
CA LEU A 120 -14.27 1.92 18.59
C LEU A 120 -15.47 1.60 19.50
N GLY A 121 -15.53 0.39 20.08
CA GLY A 121 -16.46 0.04 21.17
C GLY A 121 -17.81 -0.50 20.72
N ASP A 122 -17.98 -0.80 19.44
CA ASP A 122 -19.24 -1.20 18.80
C ASP A 122 -19.20 -2.62 18.19
N GLY A 123 -18.42 -3.51 18.80
CA GLY A 123 -18.64 -4.96 18.80
C GLY A 123 -17.71 -5.78 17.92
N LEU A 124 -16.94 -6.66 18.56
CA LEU A 124 -16.40 -7.90 17.99
C LEU A 124 -17.50 -8.96 17.85
#